data_AF-A0A662JUU3-F1
#
_entry.id   AF-A0A662JUU3-F1
#
_cell.length_a   1.000
_cell.length_b   1.000
_cell.length_c   1.000
_cell.angle_alpha   90.00
_cell.angle_beta   90.00
_cell.angle_gamma   90.00
#
_symmetry.space_group_name_H-M   'P 1'
#
loop_
_entity.id
_entity.type
_entity.pdbx_description
1 polymer ?
#
loop_
_entity_poly.entity_id
_entity_poly.type
_entity_poly.pdbx_seq_one_letter_code
_entity_poly.pdbx_strand_id
1 'polypeptide(L)' 'MMKQEDISKKFEGEWLLLFNEEIVDHSANVEDILKLAEKKFPADKFPDDEIKISKVISEKTFR' A
#
# COMPACT_ATOMS: atom_id res chain seq x y z
N MET A 1 3.29 -8.27 13.61
CA MET A 1 2.18 -7.85 12.74
C MET A 1 1.56 -6.57 13.33
N MET A 2 1.51 -5.47 12.57
CA MET A 2 0.80 -4.25 13.00
C MET A 2 -0.71 -4.54 13.06
N LYS A 3 -1.40 -4.04 14.08
CA LYS A 3 -2.87 -4.22 14.18
C LYS A 3 -3.57 -3.33 13.15
N GLN A 4 -4.71 -3.78 12.66
CA GLN A 4 -5.51 -3.06 11.65
C GLN A 4 -5.87 -1.63 12.10
N GLU A 5 -6.20 -1.45 13.38
CA GLU A 5 -6.48 -0.13 13.97
C GLU A 5 -5.28 0.82 13.94
N ASP A 6 -4.05 0.30 14.05
CA ASP A 6 -2.82 1.10 13.98
C ASP A 6 -2.55 1.56 12.54
N ILE A 7 -2.86 0.71 11.56
CA ILE A 7 -2.75 1.01 10.12
C ILE A 7 -3.76 2.10 9.74
N SER A 8 -5.02 1.94 10.14
CA SER A 8 -6.08 2.91 9.83
C SER A 8 -5.78 4.30 10.39
N LYS A 9 -5.20 4.40 11.60
CA LYS A 9 -4.83 5.70 12.19
C LYS A 9 -3.59 6.32 11.57
N LYS A 10 -2.61 5.49 11.18
CA LYS A 10 -1.31 5.97 10.71
C LYS A 10 -1.31 6.38 9.24
N PHE A 11 -2.10 5.70 8.41
CA PHE A 11 -2.07 5.85 6.96
C PHE A 11 -3.43 6.25 6.39
N GLU A 12 -4.28 6.90 7.19
CA GLU A 12 -5.62 7.32 6.78
C GLU A 12 -5.60 8.09 5.45
N GLY A 13 -6.36 7.61 4.45
CA GLY A 13 -6.47 8.24 3.13
C GLY A 13 -5.31 7.95 2.17
N GLU A 14 -4.26 7.28 2.64
CA GLU A 14 -3.09 6.93 1.84
C GLU A 14 -3.26 5.60 1.10
N TRP A 15 -2.42 5.42 0.09
CA TRP A 15 -2.20 4.18 -0.61
C TRP A 15 -1.02 3.44 0.01
N LEU A 16 -1.19 2.15 0.25
CA LEU A 16 -0.17 1.26 0.78
C LEU A 16 0.34 0.37 -0.35
N LEU A 17 1.66 0.17 -0.39
CA LEU A 17 2.30 -0.87 -1.19
C LEU A 17 2.59 -2.05 -0.27
N LEU A 18 2.07 -3.22 -0.64
CA LEU A 18 2.26 -4.45 0.09
C LEU A 18 3.03 -5.46 -0.74
N PHE A 19 4.00 -6.11 -0.10
CA PHE A 19 4.75 -7.23 -0.63
C PHE A 19 4.61 -8.40 0.35
N ASN A 20 4.06 -9.53 -0.12
CA ASN A 20 3.76 -10.68 0.75
C ASN A 20 2.96 -10.29 2.02
N GLU A 21 1.92 -9.48 1.83
CA GLU A 21 1.04 -8.94 2.90
C GLU A 21 1.71 -7.98 3.90
N GLU A 22 2.99 -7.64 3.72
CA GLU A 22 3.69 -6.64 4.53
C GLU A 22 3.68 -5.28 3.86
N ILE A 23 3.38 -4.23 4.63
CA ILE A 23 3.45 -2.83 4.15
C ILE A 23 4.92 -2.44 4.01
N VAL A 24 5.35 -2.17 2.77
CA VAL A 24 6.73 -1.81 2.43
C VAL A 24 6.88 -0.35 2.00
N ASP A 25 5.78 0.32 1.65
CA ASP A 25 5.74 1.75 1.33
C ASP A 25 4.30 2.30 1.42
N HIS A 26 4.17 3.63 1.41
CA HIS A 26 2.89 4.32 1.42
C HIS A 26 2.98 5.70 0.75
N SER A 27 1.87 6.20 0.21
CA SER A 27 1.78 7.56 -0.35
C SER A 27 0.34 8.06 -0.38
N ALA A 28 0.15 9.37 -0.15
CA ALA A 28 -1.14 10.02 -0.38
C ALA A 28 -1.56 10.05 -1.87
N ASN A 29 -0.60 9.87 -2.80
CA ASN A 29 -0.83 9.93 -4.24
C ASN A 29 -0.69 8.54 -4.90
N VAL A 30 -1.69 8.17 -5.71
CA VAL A 30 -1.71 6.91 -6.45
C VAL A 30 -0.60 6.81 -7.51
N GLU A 31 -0.24 7.92 -8.16
CA GLU A 31 0.83 7.88 -9.17
C GLU A 31 2.20 7.60 -8.53
N ASP A 32 2.43 8.13 -7.33
CA ASP A 32 3.68 7.93 -6.62
C ASP A 32 3.80 6.48 -6.15
N ILE A 33 2.71 5.89 -5.64
CA ILE A 33 2.75 4.49 -5.19
C ILE A 33 2.93 3.52 -6.38
N LEU A 34 2.35 3.82 -7.55
CA LEU A 34 2.55 3.04 -8.76
C LEU A 34 4.01 3.09 -9.24
N LYS A 35 4.61 4.29 -9.30
CA LYS A 35 6.03 4.46 -9.64
C LYS A 35 6.95 3.73 -8.65
N LEU A 36 6.60 3.74 -7.36
CA LEU A 36 7.34 3.02 -6.33
C LEU A 36 7.26 1.50 -6.53
N ALA A 37 6.08 0.98 -6.87
CA ALA A 37 5.89 -0.44 -7.17
C ALA A 37 6.75 -0.89 -8.35
N GLU A 38 6.70 -0.17 -9.48
CA GLU A 38 7.51 -0.47 -10.66
C GLU A 38 9.02 -0.40 -10.38
N LYS A 39 9.45 0.61 -9.60
CA LYS A 39 10.86 0.80 -9.26
C LYS A 39 11.40 -0.29 -8.33
N LYS A 40 10.62 -0.70 -7.33
CA LYS A 40 11.07 -1.66 -6.31
C LYS A 40 10.87 -3.10 -6.75
N PHE A 41 9.78 -3.38 -7.45
CA PHE A 41 9.34 -4.72 -7.82
C PHE A 41 9.06 -4.81 -9.32
N PRO A 42 10.11 -4.67 -10.16
CA PRO A 42 9.93 -4.80 -11.59
C PRO A 42 9.61 -6.26 -11.95
N ALA A 43 8.67 -6.44 -12.89
CA ALA A 43 8.08 -7.73 -13.23
C ALA A 43 9.07 -8.77 -13.76
N ASP A 44 10.21 -8.34 -14.29
CA ASP A 44 11.29 -9.21 -14.76
C ASP A 44 12.06 -9.87 -13.60
N LYS A 45 12.03 -9.27 -12.40
CA LYS A 45 12.71 -9.79 -11.20
C LYS A 45 11.79 -10.48 -10.22
N PHE A 46 10.51 -10.13 -10.21
CA PHE A 46 9.50 -10.63 -9.28
C PHE A 46 8.27 -11.17 -10.04
N PRO A 47 8.43 -12.14 -10.96
CA PRO A 47 7.33 -12.61 -11.80
C PRO A 47 6.27 -13.42 -11.05
N ASP A 48 6.66 -14.09 -9.96
CA ASP A 48 5.79 -14.98 -9.17
C ASP A 48 5.35 -14.36 -7.83
N ASP A 49 5.83 -13.15 -7.50
CA ASP A 49 5.50 -12.49 -6.25
C ASP A 49 4.19 -11.72 -6.32
N GLU A 50 3.47 -11.68 -5.20
CA GLU A 50 2.21 -10.95 -5.08
C GLU A 50 2.45 -9.53 -4.54
N ILE A 51 2.32 -8.54 -5.42
CA ILE A 51 2.43 -7.12 -5.08
C ILE A 51 1.02 -6.52 -5.07
N LYS A 52 0.60 -5.95 -3.94
CA LYS A 52 -0.73 -5.33 -3.79
C LYS A 52 -0.59 -3.84 -3.52
N ILE A 53 -1.48 -3.06 -4.11
CA ILE A 53 -1.69 -1.65 -3.76
C ILE A 53 -3.09 -1.53 -3.16
N SER A 54 -3.18 -1.00 -1.94
CA SER A 54 -4.45 -0.88 -1.21
C SER A 54 -4.67 0.56 -0.73
N LYS A 55 -5.90 1.05 -0.80
CA LYS A 55 -6.25 2.37 -0.23
C LYS A 55 -6.78 2.21 1.18
N VAL A 56 -6.26 3.00 2.11
CA VAL A 56 -6.77 3.04 3.49
C VAL A 56 -7.98 3.97 3.53
N ILE A 57 -9.17 3.39 3.67
CA ILE A 57 -10.41 4.14 3.76
C ILE A 57 -10.75 4.33 5.25
N SER A 58 -11.09 5.56 5.63
CA SER A 58 -11.58 5.89 6.96
C SER A 58 -13.10 5.80 7.02
N GLU A 59 -13.62 5.35 8.17
CA GLU A 59 -15.06 5.34 8.46
C GLU A 59 -15.69 6.74 8.38
N LYS A 60 -14.91 7.82 8.52
CA LYS A 60 -15.39 9.20 8.34
C LYS A 60 -15.81 9.49 6.90
N THR A 61 -15.36 8.71 5.94
CA THR A 61 -15.68 8.89 4.51
C THR A 61 -17.14 8.51 4.20
N PHE A 62 -17.81 7.77 5.08
CA PHE A 62 -19.16 7.25 4.88
C PHE A 62 -20.22 7.85 5.81
N ARG A 63 -19.90 8.94 6.53
CA ARG A 63 -20.87 9.74 7.31
C ARG A 63 -21.12 11.08 6.63
#